data_AF-A0A8T4D474-F1
#
_entry.id   AF-A0A8T4D474-F1
#
_cell.length_a   1.000
_cell.length_b   1.000
_cell.length_c   1.000
_cell.angle_alpha   90.00
_cell.angle_beta   90.00
_cell.angle_gamma   90.00
#
_symmetry.space_group_name_H-M   'P 1'
#
loop_
_entity.id
_entity.type
_entity.pdbx_description
1 polymer ?
#
loop_
_entity_poly.entity_id
_entity_poly.type
_entity_poly.pdbx_seq_one_letter_code
_entity_poly.pdbx_strand_id
1 'polypeptide(L)'
;MVESCGKNGNIESIRQRVFALLDENPCLTAKSICEKLKLPYYQNRNYMYKTKSEWKSYRQKQRGSNCSSIHSWRGWCRVPDYVDRILALELGWKRTKAKNRWLLWKEKRGRMEWFETGRVNLHVTSPVNLGKIKQLVCNGFGFTGLIFDDKVLQKVLDTIHVTGEHYVFETGRPLPKKTINNFKKSRGLTIKIGDKSHPKAVEVISSVPDWAEKFDRFVDRLSDFFDLSAPSQGSKKKPDYIV
;
A
#
# COMPACT_ATOMS: atom_id res chain seq x y z
N MET A 1 -20.40 54.20 39.67
CA MET A 1 -21.08 53.44 38.59
C MET A 1 -20.14 52.34 38.16
N VAL A 2 -20.58 51.11 38.40
CA VAL A 2 -19.89 49.87 38.06
C VAL A 2 -20.30 49.53 36.64
N GLU A 3 -19.37 49.52 35.70
CA GLU A 3 -19.56 48.85 34.42
C GLU A 3 -18.61 47.67 34.34
N SER A 4 -19.18 46.49 34.59
CA SER A 4 -18.59 45.20 34.28
C SER A 4 -18.49 45.04 32.77
N CYS A 5 -17.28 44.88 32.24
CA CYS A 5 -17.08 44.31 30.92
C CYS A 5 -16.52 42.90 31.09
N GLY A 6 -17.43 41.93 31.18
CA GLY A 6 -17.10 40.52 31.12
C GLY A 6 -16.46 40.18 29.79
N LYS A 7 -15.13 40.00 29.79
CA LYS A 7 -14.44 39.27 28.74
C LYS A 7 -14.19 37.87 29.26
N ASN A 8 -15.11 36.95 28.94
CA ASN A 8 -14.83 35.52 28.87
C ASN A 8 -13.78 35.28 27.76
N GLY A 9 -12.54 35.69 28.02
CA GLY A 9 -11.39 35.30 27.21
C GLY A 9 -11.07 33.87 27.56
N ASN A 10 -11.16 32.96 26.60
CA ASN A 10 -10.62 31.60 26.70
C ASN A 10 -9.19 31.68 27.27
N ILE A 11 -9.02 31.43 28.58
CA ILE A 11 -7.69 31.37 29.20
C ILE A 11 -7.11 30.04 28.74
N GLU A 12 -6.47 30.04 27.58
CA GLU A 12 -5.69 28.88 27.15
C GLU A 12 -4.69 28.55 28.25
N SER A 13 -4.79 27.32 28.75
CA SER A 13 -3.87 26.83 29.77
C SER A 13 -2.43 26.93 29.27
N ILE A 14 -1.47 27.13 30.17
CA ILE A 14 -0.04 27.10 29.84
C ILE A 14 0.30 25.81 29.07
N ARG A 15 -0.32 24.68 29.46
CA ARG A 15 -0.23 23.41 28.73
C ARG A 15 -0.63 23.52 27.26
N GLN A 16 -1.77 24.11 26.94
CA GLN A 16 -2.23 24.30 25.55
C GLN A 16 -1.26 25.17 24.76
N ARG A 17 -0.77 26.28 25.35
CA ARG A 17 0.21 27.15 24.72
C ARG A 17 1.55 26.46 24.46
N VAL A 18 2.01 25.63 25.41
CA VAL A 18 3.20 24.78 25.22
C VAL A 18 2.98 23.78 24.10
N PHE A 19 1.81 23.15 24.03
CA PHE A 19 1.47 22.20 22.98
C PHE A 19 1.41 22.88 21.61
N ALA A 20 0.85 24.08 21.50
CA ALA A 20 0.84 24.87 20.26
C ALA A 20 2.26 25.20 19.79
N LEU A 21 3.12 25.68 20.69
CA LEU A 21 4.53 25.97 20.39
C LEU A 21 5.31 24.72 19.96
N LEU A 22 5.08 23.58 20.60
CA LEU A 22 5.71 22.30 20.26
C LEU A 22 5.16 21.71 18.97
N ASP A 23 3.88 21.96 18.67
CA ASP A 23 3.31 21.62 17.38
C ASP A 23 4.02 22.43 16.30
N GLU A 24 4.16 23.76 16.45
CA GLU A 24 4.96 24.65 15.58
C GLU A 24 6.42 24.22 15.43
N ASN A 25 7.12 23.99 16.52
CA ASN A 25 8.52 23.57 16.48
C ASN A 25 8.79 22.50 17.57
N PRO A 26 8.80 21.20 17.19
CA PRO A 26 9.06 20.09 18.11
C PRO A 26 10.44 20.14 18.78
N CYS A 27 11.40 20.84 18.18
CA CYS A 27 12.78 20.88 18.62
C CYS A 27 13.02 21.92 19.73
N LEU A 28 12.02 22.73 20.10
CA LEU A 28 12.17 23.73 21.16
C LEU A 28 12.63 23.09 22.47
N THR A 29 13.65 23.68 23.08
CA THR A 29 14.12 23.29 24.42
C THR A 29 13.16 23.82 25.49
N ALA A 30 13.17 23.23 26.70
CA ALA A 30 12.37 23.74 27.81
C ALA A 30 12.67 25.22 28.11
N LYS A 31 13.94 25.62 27.97
CA LYS A 31 14.39 27.00 28.10
C LYS A 31 13.76 27.91 27.04
N SER A 32 13.84 27.53 25.75
CA SER A 32 13.25 28.30 24.66
C SER A 32 11.73 28.41 24.75
N ILE A 33 11.05 27.38 25.29
CA ILE A 33 9.61 27.42 25.54
C ILE A 33 9.29 28.44 26.64
N CYS A 34 10.03 28.42 27.75
CA CYS A 34 9.89 29.41 28.82
C CYS A 34 10.13 30.84 28.30
N GLU A 35 11.17 31.06 27.48
CA GLU A 35 11.47 32.35 26.86
C GLU A 35 10.29 32.83 25.99
N LYS A 36 9.77 31.99 25.09
CA LYS A 36 8.63 32.34 24.23
C LYS A 36 7.34 32.62 25.01
N LEU A 37 7.12 31.93 26.13
CA LEU A 37 5.95 32.12 26.98
C LEU A 37 6.13 33.22 28.04
N LYS A 38 7.31 33.86 28.10
CA LYS A 38 7.69 34.83 29.13
C LYS A 38 7.55 34.27 30.56
N LEU A 39 7.95 33.02 30.75
CA LEU A 39 7.93 32.33 32.04
C LEU A 39 9.34 32.19 32.63
N PRO A 40 9.51 32.33 33.95
CA PRO A 40 10.81 32.13 34.60
C PRO A 40 11.25 30.66 34.50
N TYR A 41 12.38 30.42 33.82
CA TYR A 41 12.85 29.06 33.49
C TYR A 41 13.07 28.20 34.73
N TYR A 42 13.80 28.69 35.73
CA TYR A 42 14.16 27.90 36.92
C TYR A 42 12.95 27.42 37.72
N GLN A 43 11.88 28.20 37.76
CA GLN A 43 10.63 27.84 38.44
C GLN A 43 9.78 26.85 37.64
N ASN A 44 9.86 26.89 36.30
CA ASN A 44 8.97 26.15 35.41
C ASN A 44 9.64 24.96 34.68
N ARG A 45 10.95 24.75 34.84
CA ARG A 45 11.71 23.73 34.08
C ARG A 45 11.10 22.34 34.18
N ASN A 46 10.73 21.90 35.40
CA ASN A 46 10.19 20.56 35.65
C ASN A 46 8.82 20.39 34.98
N TYR A 47 7.98 21.42 35.07
CA TYR A 47 6.68 21.45 34.41
C TYR A 47 6.84 21.40 32.89
N MET A 48 7.80 22.12 32.31
CA MET A 48 8.07 22.09 30.86
C MET A 48 8.58 20.72 30.39
N TYR A 49 9.50 20.09 31.13
CA TYR A 49 9.96 18.73 30.80
C TYR A 49 8.82 17.71 30.87
N LYS A 50 8.00 17.76 31.93
CA LYS A 50 6.81 16.91 32.07
C LYS A 50 5.83 17.14 30.93
N THR A 51 5.45 18.39 30.67
CA THR A 51 4.51 18.77 29.60
C THR A 51 5.03 18.36 28.22
N LYS A 52 6.33 18.52 27.96
CA LYS A 52 6.96 18.07 26.71
C LYS A 52 6.94 16.54 26.59
N SER A 53 7.17 15.81 27.68
CA SER A 53 7.04 14.35 27.70
C SER A 53 5.60 13.91 27.45
N GLU A 54 4.63 14.58 28.09
CA GLU A 54 3.20 14.33 27.87
C GLU A 54 2.80 14.60 26.42
N TRP A 55 3.26 15.70 25.84
CA TRP A 55 3.04 16.03 24.43
C TRP A 55 3.58 14.93 23.50
N LYS A 56 4.80 14.43 23.77
CA LYS A 56 5.39 13.30 23.02
C LYS A 56 4.52 12.05 23.12
N SER A 57 4.07 11.68 24.32
CA SER A 57 3.23 10.49 24.53
C SER A 57 1.83 10.62 23.93
N TYR A 58 1.20 11.80 24.03
CA TYR A 58 -0.11 12.09 23.42
C TYR A 58 -0.05 12.00 21.89
N ARG A 59 1.00 12.60 21.29
CA ARG A 59 1.21 12.57 19.84
C ARG A 59 1.75 11.23 19.34
N GLN A 60 2.51 10.44 20.11
CA GLN A 60 2.94 9.09 19.71
C GLN A 60 1.75 8.17 19.42
N LYS A 61 0.66 8.31 20.20
CA LYS A 61 -0.59 7.57 19.96
C LYS A 61 -1.37 8.07 18.71
N GLN A 62 -1.06 9.27 18.20
CA GLN A 62 -1.78 9.89 17.08
C GLN A 62 -0.93 10.11 15.79
N ARG A 63 0.40 9.97 15.83
CA ARG A 63 1.32 10.25 14.71
C ARG A 63 2.03 9.03 14.11
N GLY A 64 1.82 7.82 14.64
CA GLY A 64 2.76 6.72 14.40
C GLY A 64 2.26 5.52 13.61
N SER A 65 1.27 4.77 14.12
CA SER A 65 1.24 3.33 13.80
C SER A 65 -0.09 2.70 13.46
N ASN A 66 -1.24 3.38 13.54
CA ASN A 66 -2.52 2.65 13.46
C ASN A 66 -3.27 2.78 12.13
N CYS A 67 -2.84 3.68 11.22
CA CYS A 67 -3.62 3.97 10.00
C CYS A 67 -2.76 4.30 8.78
N SER A 68 -1.63 3.62 8.53
CA SER A 68 -1.06 3.67 7.18
C SER A 68 -1.97 2.88 6.24
N SER A 69 -3.06 3.51 5.80
CA SER A 69 -3.95 2.91 4.81
C SER A 69 -3.15 2.76 3.53
N ILE A 70 -2.97 1.53 3.07
CA ILE A 70 -2.37 1.26 1.77
C ILE A 70 -3.19 2.03 0.72
N HIS A 71 -2.59 3.07 0.17
CA HIS A 71 -3.24 4.01 -0.75
C HIS A 71 -3.38 3.39 -2.14
N SER A 72 -2.42 2.56 -2.52
CA SER A 72 -2.55 1.69 -3.68
C SER A 72 -1.76 0.41 -3.48
N TRP A 73 -2.24 -0.64 -4.12
CA TRP A 73 -1.61 -1.96 -4.10
C TRP A 73 -1.45 -2.46 -5.52
N ARG A 74 -0.31 -3.11 -5.74
CA ARG A 74 0.07 -3.71 -7.01
C ARG A 74 0.42 -5.16 -6.78
N GLY A 75 0.03 -5.97 -7.74
CA GLY A 75 0.34 -7.38 -7.73
C GLY A 75 0.12 -7.99 -9.09
N TRP A 76 0.13 -9.32 -9.14
CA TRP A 76 -0.27 -10.07 -10.31
C TRP A 76 -0.84 -11.43 -9.90
N CYS A 77 -1.56 -12.07 -10.82
CA CYS A 77 -1.92 -13.47 -10.76
C CYS A 77 -1.70 -14.12 -12.14
N ARG A 78 -1.78 -15.45 -12.21
CA ARG A 78 -1.77 -16.19 -13.47
C ARG A 78 -3.15 -16.74 -13.76
N VAL A 79 -3.58 -16.54 -15.00
CA VAL A 79 -4.78 -17.14 -15.57
C VAL A 79 -4.34 -18.24 -16.53
N PRO A 80 -4.96 -19.43 -16.51
CA PRO A 80 -4.62 -20.50 -17.43
C PRO A 80 -4.76 -20.11 -18.90
N ASP A 81 -3.90 -20.67 -19.74
CA ASP A 81 -3.83 -20.31 -21.16
C ASP A 81 -5.08 -20.70 -21.97
N TYR A 82 -5.89 -21.63 -21.45
CA TYR A 82 -7.15 -22.03 -22.08
C TYR A 82 -8.31 -21.04 -21.86
N VAL A 83 -8.14 -20.01 -21.00
CA VAL A 83 -9.17 -19.00 -20.79
C VAL A 83 -9.18 -18.04 -21.99
N ASP A 84 -10.31 -17.98 -22.69
CA ASP A 84 -10.39 -17.31 -23.99
C ASP A 84 -10.33 -15.77 -23.88
N ARG A 85 -9.25 -15.19 -24.41
CA ARG A 85 -9.01 -13.75 -24.47
C ARG A 85 -9.88 -13.04 -25.52
N ILE A 86 -10.32 -13.74 -26.56
CA ILE A 86 -11.19 -13.18 -27.60
C ILE A 86 -12.59 -12.99 -27.00
N LEU A 87 -13.14 -14.04 -26.38
CA LEU A 87 -14.41 -13.98 -25.65
C LEU A 87 -14.40 -12.88 -24.56
N ALA A 88 -13.27 -12.68 -23.88
CA ALA A 88 -13.15 -11.64 -22.87
C ALA A 88 -13.47 -10.22 -23.39
N LEU A 89 -13.17 -9.93 -24.66
CA LEU A 89 -13.49 -8.64 -25.29
C LEU A 89 -15.00 -8.42 -25.38
N GLU A 90 -15.75 -9.48 -25.68
CA GLU A 90 -17.22 -9.46 -25.73
C GLU A 90 -17.82 -9.27 -24.34
N LEU A 91 -17.13 -9.78 -23.31
CA LEU A 91 -17.52 -9.69 -21.90
C LEU A 91 -17.03 -8.42 -21.19
N GLY A 92 -16.63 -7.39 -21.94
CA GLY A 92 -16.35 -6.06 -21.42
C GLY A 92 -14.88 -5.74 -21.16
N TRP A 93 -13.96 -6.67 -21.41
CA TRP A 93 -12.53 -6.34 -21.44
C TRP A 93 -12.21 -5.47 -22.65
N LYS A 94 -11.23 -4.57 -22.50
CA LYS A 94 -10.85 -3.63 -23.58
C LYS A 94 -9.47 -3.95 -24.10
N ARG A 95 -9.35 -4.12 -25.42
CA ARG A 95 -8.04 -4.23 -26.07
C ARG A 95 -7.29 -2.91 -25.98
N THR A 96 -6.03 -2.95 -25.55
CA THR A 96 -5.18 -1.76 -25.54
C THR A 96 -4.49 -1.55 -26.89
N LYS A 97 -4.13 -0.28 -27.19
CA LYS A 97 -3.34 0.09 -28.39
C LYS A 97 -1.83 -0.19 -28.22
N ALA A 98 -1.40 -0.73 -27.07
CA ALA A 98 0.00 -0.96 -26.78
C ALA A 98 0.56 -2.15 -27.59
N LYS A 99 1.86 -2.12 -27.93
CA LYS A 99 2.53 -3.19 -28.69
C LYS A 99 2.34 -4.59 -28.08
N ASN A 100 2.21 -4.67 -26.76
CA ASN A 100 2.07 -5.92 -26.01
C ASN A 100 0.63 -6.48 -26.02
N ARG A 101 -0.32 -5.82 -26.69
CA ARG A 101 -1.71 -6.27 -26.95
C ARG A 101 -2.45 -6.84 -25.73
N TRP A 102 -2.16 -6.29 -24.54
CA TRP A 102 -2.80 -6.71 -23.31
C TRP A 102 -4.25 -6.20 -23.25
N LEU A 103 -5.10 -6.94 -22.53
CA LEU A 103 -6.48 -6.59 -22.27
C LEU A 103 -6.59 -5.81 -20.96
N LEU A 104 -7.44 -4.80 -20.93
CA LEU A 104 -7.67 -3.94 -19.78
C LEU A 104 -9.08 -4.15 -19.25
N TRP A 105 -9.17 -4.55 -17.99
CA TRP A 105 -10.38 -4.45 -17.19
C TRP A 105 -10.24 -3.26 -16.25
N LYS A 106 -11.24 -2.39 -16.15
CA LYS A 106 -11.19 -1.21 -15.29
C LYS A 106 -12.54 -0.99 -14.62
N GLU A 107 -12.52 -0.88 -13.30
CA GLU A 107 -13.69 -0.56 -12.49
C GLU A 107 -13.32 0.36 -11.31
N LYS A 108 -14.30 0.67 -10.45
CA LYS A 108 -14.10 1.56 -9.28
C LYS A 108 -13.02 1.02 -8.31
N ARG A 109 -12.92 -0.30 -8.17
CA ARG A 109 -11.98 -0.96 -7.24
C ARG A 109 -10.53 -0.92 -7.71
N GLY A 110 -10.32 -0.80 -9.03
CA GLY A 110 -8.99 -0.94 -9.61
C GLY A 110 -9.02 -1.28 -11.09
N ARG A 111 -7.89 -1.77 -11.58
CA ARG A 111 -7.75 -2.26 -12.95
C ARG A 111 -6.93 -3.54 -13.00
N MET A 112 -7.18 -4.32 -14.03
CA MET A 112 -6.42 -5.52 -14.36
C MET A 112 -5.86 -5.42 -15.77
N GLU A 113 -4.65 -5.92 -15.94
CA GLU A 113 -3.86 -5.83 -17.16
C GLU A 113 -3.49 -7.26 -17.58
N TRP A 114 -4.24 -7.85 -18.52
CA TRP A 114 -4.08 -9.26 -18.90
C TRP A 114 -3.26 -9.43 -20.18
N PHE A 115 -2.07 -9.99 -20.02
CA PHE A 115 -1.08 -10.21 -21.07
C PHE A 115 -1.32 -11.52 -21.82
N GLU A 116 -0.70 -11.65 -23.00
CA GLU A 116 -0.81 -12.88 -23.82
C GLU A 116 -0.17 -14.09 -23.14
N THR A 117 0.71 -13.88 -22.15
CA THR A 117 1.41 -14.92 -21.39
C THR A 117 0.61 -15.46 -20.19
N GLY A 118 -0.70 -15.24 -20.15
CA GLY A 118 -1.56 -15.62 -19.01
C GLY A 118 -1.39 -14.76 -17.74
N ARG A 119 -0.35 -13.92 -17.65
CA ARG A 119 -0.14 -13.02 -16.50
C ARG A 119 -1.16 -11.89 -16.50
N VAL A 120 -1.73 -11.61 -15.33
CA VAL A 120 -2.63 -10.49 -15.09
C VAL A 120 -2.02 -9.59 -14.03
N ASN A 121 -1.61 -8.38 -14.40
CA ASN A 121 -1.20 -7.40 -13.38
C ASN A 121 -2.43 -6.74 -12.76
N LEU A 122 -2.39 -6.58 -11.45
CA LEU A 122 -3.46 -6.03 -10.63
C LEU A 122 -3.05 -4.67 -10.08
N HIS A 123 -3.95 -3.71 -10.17
CA HIS A 123 -3.76 -2.39 -9.55
C HIS A 123 -5.03 -2.00 -8.79
N VAL A 124 -4.97 -2.07 -7.46
CA VAL A 124 -6.11 -1.83 -6.57
C VAL A 124 -5.98 -0.47 -5.90
N THR A 125 -7.07 0.29 -5.91
CA THR A 125 -7.15 1.63 -5.28
C THR A 125 -7.45 1.52 -3.79
N SER A 126 -7.12 2.55 -3.01
CA SER A 126 -7.53 2.65 -1.60
C SER A 126 -9.06 2.55 -1.40
N PRO A 127 -9.55 2.05 -0.25
CA PRO A 127 -8.79 1.27 0.75
C PRO A 127 -8.48 -0.11 0.18
N VAL A 128 -7.26 -0.59 0.38
CA VAL A 128 -6.83 -1.92 -0.07
C VAL A 128 -7.05 -2.94 1.04
N ASN A 129 -7.65 -4.07 0.69
CA ASN A 129 -7.67 -5.29 1.48
C ASN A 129 -7.74 -6.51 0.55
N LEU A 130 -7.44 -7.70 1.07
CA LEU A 130 -7.43 -8.94 0.28
C LEU A 130 -8.77 -9.23 -0.38
N GLY A 131 -9.89 -8.97 0.32
CA GLY A 131 -11.23 -9.16 -0.22
C GLY A 131 -11.48 -8.31 -1.47
N LYS A 132 -11.07 -7.04 -1.48
CA LYS A 132 -11.18 -6.15 -2.64
C LYS A 132 -10.29 -6.60 -3.81
N ILE A 133 -9.11 -7.14 -3.52
CA ILE A 133 -8.21 -7.70 -4.55
C ILE A 133 -8.87 -8.92 -5.20
N LYS A 134 -9.34 -9.89 -4.40
CA LYS A 134 -10.03 -11.08 -4.88
C LYS A 134 -11.30 -10.72 -5.66
N GLN A 135 -12.08 -9.78 -5.13
CA GLN A 135 -13.29 -9.27 -5.79
C GLN A 135 -13.00 -8.68 -7.17
N LEU A 136 -11.91 -7.93 -7.34
CA LEU A 136 -11.52 -7.39 -8.64
C LEU A 136 -11.27 -8.52 -9.65
N VAL A 137 -10.58 -9.58 -9.23
CA VAL A 137 -10.36 -10.77 -10.07
C VAL A 137 -11.67 -11.47 -10.39
N CYS A 138 -12.52 -11.73 -9.38
CA CYS A 138 -13.83 -12.34 -9.59
C CYS A 138 -14.72 -11.52 -10.54
N ASN A 139 -14.68 -10.19 -10.46
CA ASN A 139 -15.48 -9.32 -11.31
C ASN A 139 -15.09 -9.42 -12.79
N GLY A 140 -13.80 -9.56 -13.12
CA GLY A 140 -13.36 -9.63 -14.52
C GLY A 140 -13.34 -11.04 -15.11
N PHE A 141 -13.25 -12.08 -14.26
CA PHE A 141 -13.14 -13.47 -14.70
C PHE A 141 -14.35 -14.34 -14.32
N GLY A 142 -14.74 -14.35 -13.04
CA GLY A 142 -15.81 -15.22 -12.55
C GLY A 142 -17.21 -14.71 -12.93
N PHE A 143 -17.54 -13.48 -12.55
CA PHE A 143 -18.87 -12.90 -12.78
C PHE A 143 -19.18 -12.56 -14.23
N THR A 144 -18.16 -12.43 -15.07
CA THR A 144 -18.32 -12.33 -16.52
C THR A 144 -18.65 -13.67 -17.16
N GLY A 145 -18.48 -14.79 -16.44
CA GLY A 145 -18.56 -16.13 -17.02
C GLY A 145 -17.32 -16.51 -17.83
N LEU A 146 -16.20 -15.79 -17.69
CA LEU A 146 -14.97 -16.18 -18.39
C LEU A 146 -14.34 -17.44 -17.76
N ILE A 147 -14.50 -17.60 -16.45
CA ILE A 147 -14.11 -18.79 -15.69
C ILE A 147 -15.33 -19.24 -14.87
N PHE A 148 -15.98 -20.31 -15.32
CA PHE A 148 -17.14 -20.89 -14.62
C PHE A 148 -16.75 -21.93 -13.55
N ASP A 149 -15.61 -22.59 -13.70
CA ASP A 149 -15.15 -23.59 -12.75
C ASP A 149 -14.55 -22.91 -11.51
N ASP A 150 -15.25 -23.00 -10.39
CA ASP A 150 -14.82 -22.45 -9.10
C ASP A 150 -13.44 -22.95 -8.68
N LYS A 151 -13.07 -24.19 -9.02
CA LYS A 151 -11.73 -24.74 -8.71
C LYS A 151 -10.64 -24.03 -9.51
N VAL A 152 -10.94 -23.70 -10.76
CA VAL A 152 -10.01 -22.93 -11.62
C VAL A 152 -9.91 -21.50 -11.11
N LEU A 153 -11.04 -20.86 -10.78
CA LEU A 153 -11.04 -19.52 -10.23
C LEU A 153 -10.26 -19.45 -8.91
N GLN A 154 -10.44 -20.43 -8.03
CA GLN A 154 -9.71 -20.51 -6.77
C GLN A 154 -8.20 -20.64 -7.00
N LYS A 155 -7.76 -21.48 -7.95
CA LYS A 155 -6.34 -21.56 -8.34
C LYS A 155 -5.80 -20.20 -8.82
N VAL A 156 -6.56 -19.46 -9.62
CA VAL A 156 -6.16 -18.10 -10.03
C VAL A 156 -6.01 -17.17 -8.82
N LEU A 157 -6.96 -17.20 -7.88
CA LEU A 157 -6.93 -16.39 -6.66
C LEU A 157 -5.76 -16.76 -5.74
N ASP A 158 -5.36 -18.03 -5.71
CA ASP A 158 -4.23 -18.51 -4.90
C ASP A 158 -2.87 -18.09 -5.49
N THR A 159 -2.81 -17.76 -6.79
CA THR A 159 -1.60 -17.20 -7.44
C THR A 159 -1.48 -15.67 -7.29
N ILE A 160 -2.30 -15.02 -6.46
CA ILE A 160 -2.20 -13.57 -6.25
C ILE A 160 -0.92 -13.26 -5.47
N HIS A 161 0.02 -12.60 -6.14
CA HIS A 161 1.27 -12.13 -5.55
C HIS A 161 1.31 -10.62 -5.44
N VAL A 162 1.81 -10.12 -4.31
CA VAL A 162 2.07 -8.69 -4.08
C VAL A 162 3.34 -8.30 -4.81
N THR A 163 3.31 -7.21 -5.58
CA THR A 163 4.50 -6.61 -6.20
C THR A 163 4.81 -5.21 -5.72
N GLY A 164 3.87 -4.55 -5.05
CA GLY A 164 4.17 -3.28 -4.43
C GLY A 164 3.00 -2.64 -3.74
N GLU A 165 3.34 -1.73 -2.84
CA GLU A 165 2.41 -1.06 -1.94
C GLU A 165 2.81 0.40 -1.82
N HIS A 166 1.80 1.26 -1.78
CA HIS A 166 1.99 2.67 -1.59
C HIS A 166 1.35 3.10 -0.28
N TYR A 167 2.19 3.51 0.66
CA TYR A 167 1.80 4.01 1.96
C TYR A 167 1.90 5.54 1.95
N VAL A 168 0.91 6.20 2.54
CA VAL A 168 0.88 7.67 2.67
C VAL A 168 0.79 8.01 4.15
N PHE A 169 1.75 8.76 4.65
CA PHE A 169 1.86 9.20 6.04
C PHE A 169 1.70 10.71 6.13
N GLU A 170 0.54 11.17 6.61
CA GLU A 170 0.26 12.59 6.79
C GLU A 170 1.08 13.20 7.92
N THR A 171 1.72 14.33 7.64
CA THR A 171 2.52 15.08 8.62
C THR A 171 1.80 16.33 9.15
N GLY A 172 0.68 16.71 8.52
CA GLY A 172 -0.12 17.88 8.86
C GLY A 172 0.45 19.20 8.38
N ARG A 173 1.64 19.21 7.77
CA ARG A 173 2.30 20.42 7.25
C ARG A 173 2.93 20.19 5.89
N PRO A 174 3.00 21.22 5.03
CA PRO A 174 3.73 21.11 3.79
C PRO A 174 5.18 20.72 4.02
N LEU A 175 5.67 19.75 3.27
CA LEU A 175 7.05 19.30 3.30
C LEU A 175 7.79 19.77 2.03
N PRO A 176 9.12 19.95 2.08
CA PRO A 176 9.88 20.22 0.87
C PRO A 176 9.80 19.04 -0.10
N LYS A 177 9.62 19.35 -1.38
CA LYS A 177 9.55 18.31 -2.41
C LYS A 177 10.89 17.58 -2.53
N LYS A 178 10.92 16.30 -2.19
CA LYS A 178 12.11 15.46 -2.31
C LYS A 178 11.74 14.01 -2.59
N THR A 179 12.52 13.35 -3.44
CA THR A 179 12.39 11.91 -3.70
C THR A 179 13.71 11.22 -3.37
N ILE A 180 13.65 10.20 -2.51
CA ILE A 180 14.79 9.39 -2.10
C ILE A 180 14.62 8.01 -2.76
N ASN A 181 15.53 7.70 -3.70
CA ASN A 181 15.49 6.47 -4.51
C ASN A 181 16.72 5.57 -4.34
N ASN A 182 17.63 5.90 -3.41
CA ASN A 182 18.89 5.17 -3.21
C ASN A 182 18.64 3.68 -2.91
N PHE A 183 17.51 3.34 -2.29
CA PHE A 183 17.14 1.97 -1.91
C PHE A 183 16.28 1.26 -2.96
N LYS A 184 15.92 1.90 -4.07
CA LYS A 184 14.99 1.34 -5.04
C LYS A 184 15.53 0.07 -5.69
N LYS A 185 16.80 0.07 -6.12
CA LYS A 185 17.40 -1.09 -6.79
C LYS A 185 17.66 -2.27 -5.83
N SER A 186 18.13 -1.97 -4.61
CA SER A 186 18.54 -3.00 -3.65
C SER A 186 17.38 -3.55 -2.82
N ARG A 187 16.47 -2.68 -2.39
CA ARG A 187 15.38 -2.98 -1.45
C ARG A 187 13.99 -2.71 -2.02
N GLY A 188 13.89 -2.18 -3.24
CA GLY A 188 12.59 -1.87 -3.84
C GLY A 188 11.86 -0.70 -3.18
N LEU A 189 12.57 0.14 -2.43
CA LEU A 189 11.98 1.24 -1.66
C LEU A 189 12.22 2.61 -2.31
N THR A 190 11.14 3.37 -2.46
CA THR A 190 11.15 4.79 -2.85
C THR A 190 10.40 5.59 -1.79
N ILE A 191 11.01 6.66 -1.29
CA ILE A 191 10.36 7.59 -0.37
C ILE A 191 10.16 8.91 -1.11
N LYS A 192 8.93 9.41 -1.18
CA LYS A 192 8.64 10.75 -1.68
C LYS A 192 8.12 11.63 -0.56
N ILE A 193 8.48 12.88 -0.59
CA ILE A 193 8.19 13.86 0.45
C ILE A 193 7.66 15.10 -0.27
N GLY A 194 6.52 15.64 0.18
CA GLY A 194 6.01 16.91 -0.33
C GLY A 194 5.74 16.90 -1.84
N ASP A 195 5.27 15.77 -2.38
CA ASP A 195 4.88 15.71 -3.79
C ASP A 195 3.63 16.55 -4.05
N LYS A 196 3.38 16.94 -5.31
CA LYS A 196 2.22 17.77 -5.66
C LYS A 196 0.89 17.13 -5.26
N SER A 197 0.82 15.81 -5.31
CA SER A 197 -0.38 15.04 -4.98
C SER A 197 -0.63 14.96 -3.47
N HIS A 198 0.44 14.85 -2.67
CA HIS A 198 0.39 14.81 -1.21
C HIS A 198 1.43 15.77 -0.61
N PRO A 199 1.19 17.10 -0.67
CA PRO A 199 2.19 18.09 -0.25
C PRO A 199 2.49 18.04 1.24
N LYS A 200 1.60 17.44 2.04
CA LYS A 200 1.73 17.31 3.50
C LYS A 200 2.09 15.91 3.96
N ALA A 201 2.45 15.00 3.05
CA ALA A 201 2.70 13.61 3.39
C ALA A 201 4.12 13.15 3.04
N VAL A 202 4.53 12.10 3.74
CA VAL A 202 5.61 11.22 3.33
C VAL A 202 4.97 10.00 2.67
N GLU A 203 5.28 9.78 1.41
CA GLU A 203 4.86 8.60 0.65
C GLU A 203 5.98 7.56 0.69
N VAL A 204 5.66 6.34 1.10
CA VAL A 204 6.58 5.20 1.04
C VAL A 204 6.03 4.22 0.01
N ILE A 205 6.78 4.02 -1.06
CA ILE A 205 6.47 3.06 -2.10
C ILE A 205 7.41 1.87 -1.93
N SER A 206 6.82 0.74 -1.58
CA SER A 206 7.48 -0.55 -1.57
C SER A 206 7.17 -1.26 -2.88
N SER A 207 8.17 -1.89 -3.48
CA SER A 207 8.02 -2.76 -4.63
C SER A 207 8.94 -3.97 -4.49
N VAL A 208 8.56 -5.09 -5.07
CA VAL A 208 9.46 -6.23 -5.20
C VAL A 208 10.67 -5.79 -6.03
N PRO A 209 11.91 -5.95 -5.53
CA PRO A 209 13.10 -5.56 -6.27
C PRO A 209 13.23 -6.37 -7.58
N ASP A 210 13.80 -5.75 -8.62
CA ASP A 210 13.98 -6.39 -9.93
C ASP A 210 14.74 -7.74 -9.85
N TRP A 211 15.67 -7.88 -8.91
CA TRP A 211 16.44 -9.10 -8.72
C TRP A 211 15.58 -10.24 -8.16
N ALA A 212 14.63 -9.94 -7.27
CA ALA A 212 13.75 -10.93 -6.67
C ALA A 212 12.77 -11.47 -7.73
N GLU A 213 12.19 -10.60 -8.56
CA GLU A 213 11.32 -11.05 -9.67
C GLU A 213 12.09 -11.90 -10.70
N LYS A 214 13.37 -11.56 -10.98
CA LYS A 214 14.21 -12.39 -11.86
C LYS A 214 14.51 -13.76 -11.24
N PHE A 215 14.72 -13.80 -9.93
CA PHE A 215 14.96 -15.05 -9.21
C PHE A 215 13.72 -15.94 -9.20
N ASP A 216 12.53 -15.40 -8.93
CA ASP A 216 11.28 -16.16 -8.99
C ASP A 216 11.06 -16.77 -10.39
N ARG A 217 11.30 -16.00 -11.46
CA ARG A 217 11.22 -16.51 -12.84
C ARG A 217 12.26 -17.59 -13.14
N PHE A 218 13.43 -17.51 -12.53
CA PHE A 218 14.46 -18.53 -12.68
C PHE A 218 14.06 -19.82 -11.96
N VAL A 219 13.52 -19.71 -10.74
CA VAL A 219 12.99 -20.85 -9.98
C VAL A 219 11.84 -21.52 -10.74
N ASP A 220 10.88 -20.74 -11.27
CA ASP A 220 9.79 -21.28 -12.09
C ASP A 220 10.32 -22.12 -13.28
N ARG A 221 11.30 -21.58 -14.02
CA ARG A 221 11.90 -22.29 -15.17
C ARG A 221 12.67 -23.54 -14.76
N LEU A 222 13.29 -23.53 -13.59
CA LEU A 222 13.95 -24.72 -13.06
C LEU A 222 12.93 -25.79 -12.70
N SER A 223 11.83 -25.42 -12.03
CA SER A 223 10.75 -26.35 -11.71
C SER A 223 10.17 -26.98 -12.98
N ASP A 224 9.88 -26.18 -14.01
CA ASP A 224 9.42 -26.68 -15.30
C ASP A 224 10.42 -27.65 -15.94
N PHE A 225 11.73 -27.36 -15.84
CA PHE A 225 12.78 -28.25 -16.34
C PHE A 225 12.87 -29.58 -15.56
N PHE A 226 12.69 -29.55 -14.23
CA PHE A 226 12.69 -30.75 -13.40
C PHE A 226 11.43 -31.59 -13.58
N ASP A 227 10.27 -30.95 -13.77
CA ASP A 227 9.01 -31.65 -14.04
C ASP A 227 9.01 -32.31 -15.43
N LEU A 228 9.70 -31.72 -16.41
CA LEU A 228 9.93 -32.32 -17.74
C LEU A 228 10.94 -33.48 -17.73
N SER A 229 11.82 -33.52 -16.73
CA SER A 229 12.83 -34.58 -16.58
C SER A 229 12.43 -35.68 -15.60
N ALA A 230 11.28 -35.54 -14.92
CA ALA A 230 10.67 -36.64 -14.20
C ALA A 230 10.29 -37.73 -15.21
N PRO A 231 10.82 -38.97 -15.10
CA PRO A 231 10.40 -40.05 -15.96
C PRO A 231 8.89 -40.23 -15.81
N SER A 232 8.16 -40.13 -16.92
CA SER A 232 6.74 -40.41 -16.98
C SER A 232 6.50 -41.72 -16.23
N GLN A 233 5.81 -41.67 -15.08
CA GLN A 233 5.34 -42.89 -14.47
C GLN A 233 4.47 -43.57 -15.52
N GLY A 234 5.00 -44.64 -16.11
CA GLY A 234 4.32 -45.44 -17.10
C GLY A 234 2.93 -45.77 -16.57
N SER A 235 1.95 -45.65 -17.47
CA SER A 235 0.57 -46.04 -17.25
C SER A 235 0.51 -47.27 -16.34
N LYS A 236 0.00 -47.08 -15.12
CA LYS A 236 -0.43 -48.21 -14.28
C LYS A 236 -1.50 -48.94 -15.10
N LYS A 237 -1.12 -50.01 -15.79
CA LYS A 237 -2.07 -50.96 -16.37
C LYS A 237 -3.01 -51.37 -15.24
N LYS A 238 -4.31 -51.18 -15.44
CA LYS A 238 -5.32 -51.78 -14.58
C LYS A 238 -5.08 -53.29 -14.58
N PRO A 239 -5.09 -53.98 -13.42
CA PRO A 239 -5.14 -55.42 -13.42
C PRO A 239 -6.45 -55.85 -14.09
N ASP A 240 -6.35 -56.65 -15.15
CA ASP A 240 -7.48 -57.35 -15.73
C ASP A 240 -7.97 -58.36 -14.70
N TYR A 241 -9.15 -58.10 -14.13
CA TYR A 241 -9.90 -59.13 -13.40
C TYR A 241 -10.66 -59.94 -14.45
N ILE A 242 -10.14 -61.12 -14.77
CA ILE A 242 -10.88 -62.17 -15.48
C ILE A 242 -11.52 -63.08 -14.43
N VAL A 243 -12.81 -63.33 -14.59
CA VAL A 243 -13.61 -64.34 -13.84
C VAL A 243 -13.21 -65.74 -14.29
#